data_AF-A0A0M3JJ62-F1
#
_entry.id   AF-A0A0M3JJ62-F1
#
_cell.length_a   1.000
_cell.length_b   1.000
_cell.length_c   1.000
_cell.angle_alpha   90.00
_cell.angle_beta   90.00
_cell.angle_gamma   90.00
#
_symmetry.space_group_name_H-M   'P 1'
#
loop_
_entity.id
_entity.type
_entity.pdbx_description
1 polymer ?
#
loop_
_entity_poly.entity_id
_entity_poly.type
_entity_poly.pdbx_seq_one_letter_code
_entity_poly.pdbx_strand_id
1 'polypeptide(L)' 'MSIQSESYSELSSKCESHSPTYISARTQVIRIEVIDVDEPPAFQNEPKPYLAVVPYDRPIGMHVFKVCFFP' A
#
# COMPACT_ATOMS: atom_id res chain seq x y z
N MET A 1 36.79 -17.14 -25.13
CA MET A 1 35.38 -17.29 -24.77
C MET A 1 34.66 -17.98 -25.91
N SER A 2 34.46 -19.29 -25.80
CA SER A 2 33.59 -20.06 -26.67
C SER A 2 33.10 -21.24 -25.84
N ILE A 3 31.85 -21.18 -25.36
CA ILE A 3 31.22 -22.29 -24.66
C ILE A 3 30.50 -23.10 -25.73
N GLN A 4 30.90 -24.35 -25.90
CA GLN A 4 30.27 -25.30 -26.81
C GLN A 4 28.89 -25.67 -26.26
N SER A 5 27.89 -25.63 -27.14
CA SER A 5 26.50 -25.99 -26.84
C SER A 5 26.35 -27.51 -26.78
N GLU A 6 26.10 -28.05 -25.59
CA GLU A 6 25.69 -29.45 -25.44
C GLU A 6 24.24 -29.61 -25.92
N SER A 7 23.97 -30.69 -26.67
CA SER A 7 22.69 -30.95 -27.30
C SER A 7 21.69 -31.55 -26.30
N TYR A 8 20.42 -31.15 -26.38
CA TYR A 8 19.31 -31.54 -25.49
C TYR A 8 19.12 -33.06 -25.29
N SER A 9 19.68 -33.89 -26.16
CA SER A 9 19.62 -35.35 -26.09
C SER A 9 20.35 -35.97 -24.89
N GLU A 10 21.37 -35.30 -24.33
CA GLU A 10 22.18 -35.84 -23.23
C GLU A 10 21.55 -35.61 -21.84
N LEU A 11 20.59 -34.69 -21.72
CA LEU A 11 19.88 -34.41 -20.47
C LEU A 11 18.72 -35.38 -20.19
N SER A 12 18.30 -36.17 -21.20
CA SER A 12 17.13 -37.05 -21.08
C SER A 12 17.42 -38.42 -20.45
N SER A 13 18.69 -38.81 -20.31
CA SER A 13 19.08 -40.17 -19.91
C SER A 13 19.53 -40.31 -18.45
N LYS A 14 19.47 -39.24 -17.63
CA LYS A 14 19.95 -39.26 -16.24
C LYS A 14 18.88 -38.97 -15.19
N CYS A 15 17.67 -39.49 -15.37
CA CYS A 15 16.62 -39.39 -14.35
C CYS A 15 15.81 -40.68 -14.25
N GLU A 16 16.37 -41.70 -13.61
CA GLU A 16 15.59 -42.79 -13.06
C GLU A 16 16.15 -43.11 -11.66
N SER A 17 15.25 -43.14 -10.66
CA SER A 17 15.46 -43.40 -9.21
C SER A 17 15.44 -42.23 -8.21
N HIS A 18 14.84 -41.08 -8.53
CA HIS A 18 14.21 -40.28 -7.47
C HIS A 18 12.76 -40.05 -7.84
N SER A 19 11.85 -40.60 -7.03
CA SER A 19 10.41 -40.32 -7.14
C SER A 19 10.25 -38.80 -7.26
N PRO A 20 9.53 -38.28 -8.26
CA PRO A 20 9.28 -36.85 -8.33
C PRO A 20 8.48 -36.51 -7.08
N THR A 21 9.12 -35.88 -6.09
CA THR A 21 8.41 -35.19 -5.03
C THR A 21 7.71 -34.05 -5.75
N TYR A 22 6.51 -34.34 -6.21
CA TYR A 22 5.60 -33.38 -6.81
C TYR A 22 5.37 -32.32 -5.75
N ILE A 23 6.12 -31.21 -5.80
CA ILE A 23 5.80 -30.04 -5.00
C ILE A 23 4.54 -29.47 -5.63
N SER A 24 3.41 -30.03 -5.21
CA SER A 24 2.10 -29.47 -5.45
C SER A 24 2.15 -28.06 -4.87
N ALA A 25 2.22 -27.07 -5.75
CA ALA A 25 2.12 -25.69 -5.32
C ALA A 25 0.73 -25.52 -4.68
N ARG A 26 0.69 -25.50 -3.35
CA ARG A 26 -0.55 -25.36 -2.60
C ARG A 26 -1.00 -23.91 -2.70
N THR A 27 -1.93 -23.63 -3.59
CA THR A 27 -2.61 -22.34 -3.65
C THR A 27 -3.63 -22.26 -2.52
N GLN A 28 -3.52 -21.24 -1.68
CA GLN A 28 -4.51 -20.94 -0.63
C GLN A 28 -5.00 -19.51 -0.83
N VAL A 29 -6.32 -19.34 -0.89
CA VAL A 29 -6.96 -18.03 -0.96
C VAL A 29 -7.26 -17.57 0.45
N ILE A 30 -6.66 -16.46 0.87
CA ILE A 30 -6.95 -15.79 2.13
C ILE A 30 -7.82 -14.59 1.82
N ARG A 31 -8.92 -14.44 2.54
CA ARG A 31 -9.78 -13.25 2.48
C ARG A 31 -9.62 -12.52 3.80
N ILE A 32 -9.22 -11.25 3.72
CA ILE A 32 -9.09 -10.36 4.86
C ILE A 32 -10.17 -9.31 4.71
N GLU A 33 -11.04 -9.25 5.71
CA GLU A 33 -12.06 -8.21 5.80
C GLU A 33 -11.55 -7.17 6.79
N VAL A 34 -11.31 -5.97 6.30
CA VAL A 34 -10.91 -4.84 7.15
C VAL A 34 -12.17 -4.10 7.54
N ILE A 35 -12.38 -3.96 8.84
CA ILE A 35 -13.44 -3.15 9.40
C ILE A 35 -12.92 -1.74 9.67
N ASP A 36 -13.75 -0.75 9.40
CA ASP A 36 -13.46 0.64 9.75
C ASP A 36 -13.58 0.82 11.27
N VAL A 37 -12.66 1.56 11.86
CA VAL A 37 -12.62 1.86 13.30
C VAL A 37 -12.42 3.35 13.44
N ASP A 38 -13.20 3.99 14.32
CA ASP A 38 -13.14 5.45 14.51
C ASP A 38 -11.73 5.91 14.90
N GLU A 39 -11.14 6.75 14.04
CA GLU A 39 -9.87 7.43 14.28
C GLU A 39 -10.12 8.80 14.94
N PRO A 40 -9.17 9.34 15.72
CA PRO A 40 -9.32 10.67 16.28
C PRO A 40 -9.22 11.74 15.18
N PRO A 41 -10.06 12.79 15.21
CA PRO A 41 -10.08 13.79 14.16
C PRO A 41 -8.77 14.59 14.12
N ALA A 42 -8.28 14.86 12.90
CA ALA A 42 -7.07 15.63 12.68
C ALA A 42 -7.37 16.97 11.99
N PHE A 43 -6.75 18.05 12.45
CA PHE A 43 -6.87 19.35 11.79
C PHE A 43 -6.16 19.34 10.43
N GLN A 44 -6.90 19.71 9.38
CA GLN A 44 -6.36 19.84 8.02
C GLN A 44 -5.85 21.24 7.69
N ASN A 45 -6.17 22.23 8.53
CA ASN A 45 -5.72 23.59 8.27
C ASN A 45 -4.19 23.61 8.19
N GLU A 46 -3.67 24.29 7.18
CA GLU A 46 -2.25 24.55 7.00
C GLU A 46 -2.10 25.97 6.43
N PRO A 47 -0.98 26.67 6.66
CA PRO A 47 0.16 26.25 7.47
C PRO A 47 -0.12 26.36 8.98
N LYS A 48 0.59 25.55 9.78
CA LYS A 48 0.68 25.73 11.23
C LYS A 48 1.70 26.82 11.59
N PRO A 49 1.39 27.77 12.50
CA PRO A 49 0.15 27.92 13.27
C PRO A 49 -1.00 28.53 12.44
N TYR A 50 -2.24 28.22 12.81
CA TYR A 50 -3.42 28.74 12.09
C TYR A 50 -3.62 30.22 12.41
N LEU A 51 -3.43 31.06 11.40
CA LEU A 51 -3.55 32.51 11.51
C LEU A 51 -4.60 33.05 10.54
N ALA A 52 -5.35 34.04 10.98
CA ALA A 52 -6.32 34.78 10.17
C ALA A 52 -6.23 36.27 10.53
N VAL A 53 -6.55 37.13 9.56
CA VAL A 53 -6.52 38.59 9.75
C VAL A 53 -7.95 39.11 9.78
N VAL A 54 -8.20 40.05 10.70
CA VAL A 54 -9.49 40.74 10.83
C VAL A 54 -9.32 42.21 10.45
N PRO A 55 -10.05 42.71 9.43
CA PRO A 55 -10.15 44.14 9.14
C PRO A 55 -10.69 44.95 10.33
N TYR A 56 -10.32 46.23 10.41
CA TYR A 56 -10.72 47.10 11.53
C TYR A 56 -12.23 47.39 11.59
N ASP A 57 -12.90 47.51 10.45
CA ASP A 57 -14.35 47.73 10.37
C ASP A 57 -15.07 46.46 9.89
N ARG A 58 -15.85 45.84 10.78
CA ARG A 58 -16.50 44.55 10.54
C ARG A 58 -17.85 44.47 11.26
N PRO A 59 -18.91 43.98 10.59
CA PRO A 59 -20.22 43.80 11.20
C PRO A 59 -20.21 42.66 12.24
N ILE A 60 -21.14 42.74 13.19
CA ILE A 60 -21.36 41.69 14.19
C ILE A 60 -21.79 40.39 13.50
N GLY A 61 -21.24 39.25 13.96
CA GLY A 61 -21.63 37.90 13.51
C GLY A 61 -20.83 37.37 12.32
N MET A 62 -19.74 38.03 11.96
CA MET A 62 -18.99 37.69 10.77
C MET A 62 -17.86 36.69 11.03
N HIS A 63 -17.77 35.68 10.17
CA HIS A 63 -16.81 34.60 10.29
C HIS A 63 -15.38 35.04 9.91
N VAL A 64 -14.41 34.66 10.75
CA VAL A 64 -12.99 35.01 10.60
C VAL A 64 -12.16 33.84 10.06
N PHE A 65 -12.44 32.64 10.57
CA PHE A 65 -11.69 31.44 10.23
C PHE A 65 -12.60 30.23 10.36
N LYS A 66 -12.40 29.23 9.50
CA LYS A 66 -13.09 27.94 9.58
C LYS A 66 -12.07 26.84 9.86
N VAL A 67 -12.32 26.15 10.96
CA VAL A 67 -11.54 24.99 11.35
C VAL A 67 -12.07 23.77 10.59
N CYS A 68 -11.17 23.07 9.91
CA CYS A 68 -11.48 21.88 9.11
C CYS A 68 -10.81 20.66 9.74
N PHE A 69 -11.58 19.57 9.87
CA PHE A 69 -11.14 18.30 10.44
C PHE A 69 -11.28 17.20 9.39
N PHE A 70 -10.36 16.23 9.40
CA PHE A 70 -10.55 14.94 8.77
C PHE A 70 -11.25 14.00 9.78
N PRO A 71 -12.31 13.28 9.37
CA PRO A 71 -12.92 12.24 10.19
C PRO A 71 -11.97 11.08 10.44
#